data_AF-A0A820ILE6-F1
#
_entry.id   AF-A0A820ILE6-F1
#
_cell.length_a   1.000
_cell.length_b   1.000
_cell.length_c   1.000
_cell.angle_alpha   90.00
_cell.angle_beta   90.00
_cell.angle_gamma   90.00
#
_symmetry.space_group_name_H-M   'P 1'
#
loop_
_entity.id
_entity.type
_entity.pdbx_description
1 polymer ?
#
loop_
_entity_poly.entity_id
_entity_poly.type
_entity_poly.pdbx_seq_one_letter_code
_entity_poly.pdbx_strand_id
1 'polypeptide(L)'
;LPFQSLIRIQLWDWDMASFNDMIGETKIDIENRWFSCHRATCSLPKRYDSAGYNTWRDTKKPTIILTELCRTTNINVPVYMADFRSVTVGDKIFECDPECVEFVMDTKSSVDILYRKAYHESTEEYIRQNTALAALHAWGRKINQIV
;
A
#
# COMPACT_ATOMS: atom_id res chain seq x y z
N LEU A 1 -10.23 18.41 -6.55
CA LEU A 1 -9.34 18.48 -5.37
C LEU A 1 -10.12 19.16 -4.24
N PRO A 2 -9.82 18.89 -2.96
CA PRO A 2 -10.51 19.57 -1.87
C PRO A 2 -10.27 21.07 -1.95
N PHE A 3 -11.28 21.88 -1.61
CA PHE A 3 -11.18 23.35 -1.65
C PHE A 3 -10.20 23.90 -0.60
N GLN A 4 -9.89 23.11 0.45
CA GLN A 4 -8.95 23.47 1.51
C GLN A 4 -7.95 22.32 1.73
N SER A 5 -6.69 22.54 1.38
CA SER A 5 -5.58 21.59 1.51
C SER A 5 -4.83 21.71 2.84
N LEU A 6 -5.09 22.75 3.61
CA LEU A 6 -4.34 23.04 4.84
C LEU A 6 -5.09 22.49 6.06
N ILE A 7 -4.52 21.45 6.68
CA ILE A 7 -4.95 20.94 7.98
C ILE A 7 -4.21 21.72 9.08
N ARG A 8 -4.95 22.16 10.08
CA ARG A 8 -4.41 22.84 11.27
C ARG A 8 -4.58 21.91 12.47
N ILE A 9 -3.49 21.55 13.10
CA ILE A 9 -3.47 20.75 14.33
C ILE A 9 -3.08 21.68 15.46
N GLN A 10 -3.92 21.75 16.49
CA GLN A 10 -3.68 22.57 17.67
C GLN A 10 -3.57 21.66 18.88
N LEU A 11 -2.58 21.95 19.73
CA LEU A 11 -2.39 21.32 21.02
C LEU A 11 -2.88 22.31 22.09
N TRP A 12 -3.86 21.87 22.87
CA TRP A 12 -4.45 22.66 23.94
C TRP A 12 -4.14 21.99 25.27
N ASP A 13 -3.83 22.81 26.27
CA ASP A 13 -3.79 22.37 27.65
C ASP A 13 -5.22 22.20 28.15
N TRP A 14 -5.48 21.12 28.89
CA TRP A 14 -6.82 20.86 29.43
C TRP A 14 -6.79 20.85 30.94
N ASP A 15 -7.37 21.90 31.52
CA ASP A 15 -7.49 22.09 32.96
C ASP A 15 -8.96 22.13 33.40
N MET A 16 -9.23 21.66 34.62
CA MET A 16 -10.59 21.53 35.15
C MET A 16 -11.20 22.86 35.65
N ALA A 17 -10.37 23.89 35.89
CA ALA A 17 -10.79 25.12 36.58
C ALA A 17 -10.20 26.43 36.02
N SER A 18 -9.31 26.39 35.03
CA SER A 18 -8.72 27.56 34.35
C SER A 18 -9.20 27.64 32.88
N PHE A 19 -8.84 28.70 32.16
CA PHE A 19 -9.09 28.77 30.70
C PHE A 19 -8.07 27.87 29.98
N ASN A 20 -8.56 26.95 29.14
CA ASN A 20 -7.70 26.08 28.34
C ASN A 20 -6.80 26.92 27.41
N ASP A 21 -5.50 26.95 27.69
CA ASP A 21 -4.51 27.68 26.90
C ASP A 21 -4.02 26.85 25.70
N MET A 22 -3.84 27.49 24.55
CA MET A 22 -3.25 26.84 23.37
C MET A 22 -1.72 26.76 23.53
N ILE A 23 -1.18 25.55 23.63
CA ILE A 23 0.25 25.26 23.79
C ILE A 23 0.98 25.48 22.45
N GLY A 24 0.35 25.08 21.34
CA GLY A 24 0.97 25.19 20.03
C GLY A 24 0.06 24.82 18.88
N GLU A 25 0.49 25.20 17.68
CA GLU A 25 -0.21 24.92 16.43
C GLU A 25 0.79 24.50 15.36
N THR A 26 0.42 23.51 14.56
CA THR A 26 1.09 23.21 13.30
C THR A 26 0.09 23.20 12.15
N LYS A 27 0.57 23.58 10.96
CA LYS A 27 -0.19 23.60 9.72
C LYS A 27 0.45 22.63 8.75
N ILE A 28 -0.31 21.65 8.31
CA ILE A 28 0.12 20.63 7.37
C ILE A 28 -0.68 20.83 6.09
N ASP A 29 0.01 21.18 5.01
CA ASP A 29 -0.58 21.13 3.68
C ASP A 29 -0.61 19.68 3.20
N ILE A 30 -1.79 19.07 3.15
CA ILE A 30 -1.96 17.72 2.63
C ILE A 30 -1.70 17.64 1.12
N GLU A 31 -1.65 18.78 0.42
CA GLU A 31 -1.29 18.85 -1.00
C GLU A 31 0.20 18.67 -1.29
N ASN A 32 1.06 18.91 -0.30
CA ASN A 32 2.51 18.65 -0.44
C ASN A 32 2.83 17.19 -0.74
N ARG A 33 1.91 16.26 -0.45
CA ARG A 33 2.08 14.83 -0.72
C ARG A 33 2.22 14.50 -2.22
N TRP A 34 1.59 15.29 -3.09
CA TRP A 34 1.65 15.10 -4.56
C TRP A 34 2.97 15.58 -5.15
N PHE A 35 3.67 16.49 -4.47
CA PHE A 35 4.96 17.03 -4.88
C PHE A 35 6.15 16.24 -4.30
N SER A 36 5.90 15.30 -3.38
CA SER A 36 6.94 14.42 -2.85
C SER A 36 7.35 13.37 -3.89
N CYS A 37 8.65 13.24 -4.13
CA CYS A 37 9.22 12.16 -4.94
C CYS A 37 9.04 10.75 -4.32
N HIS A 38 8.52 10.67 -3.09
CA HIS A 38 8.35 9.42 -2.35
C HIS A 38 6.93 8.81 -2.44
N ARG A 39 6.10 9.25 -3.41
CA ARG A 39 4.70 8.79 -3.58
C ARG A 39 3.96 8.72 -2.23
N ALA A 40 3.90 9.84 -1.52
CA ALA A 40 3.27 9.94 -0.21
C ALA A 40 1.73 9.87 -0.31
N THR A 41 1.15 8.79 -0.82
CA THR A 41 -0.30 8.65 -1.01
C THR A 41 -0.96 8.07 0.24
N CYS A 42 -0.90 6.76 0.40
CA CYS A 42 -1.46 6.00 1.51
C CYS A 42 -0.39 5.04 2.02
N SER A 43 -0.40 4.73 3.31
CA SER A 43 0.44 3.65 3.83
C SER A 43 0.11 2.35 3.11
N LEU A 44 1.14 1.55 2.82
CA LEU A 44 0.96 0.23 2.22
C LEU A 44 0.47 -0.73 3.31
N PRO A 45 -0.72 -1.35 3.18
CA PRO A 45 -1.16 -2.39 4.10
C PRO A 45 -0.26 -3.63 4.00
N LYS A 46 -0.30 -4.52 5.00
CA LYS A 46 0.44 -5.80 4.95
C LYS A 46 -0.01 -6.66 3.76
N ARG A 47 -1.30 -6.60 3.42
CA ARG A 47 -1.95 -7.45 2.42
C ARG A 47 -2.89 -6.61 1.54
N TYR A 48 -3.00 -7.00 0.28
CA TYR A 48 -4.01 -6.48 -0.64
C TYR A 48 -5.31 -7.25 -0.49
N ASP A 49 -6.38 -6.54 -0.12
CA ASP A 49 -7.75 -7.03 -0.11
C ASP A 49 -8.58 -6.15 -1.05
N SER A 50 -9.33 -6.75 -1.98
CA SER A 50 -10.17 -5.98 -2.91
C SER A 50 -11.49 -5.50 -2.28
N ALA A 51 -11.89 -6.07 -1.15
CA ALA A 51 -13.07 -5.66 -0.40
C ALA A 51 -12.98 -6.11 1.08
N GLY A 52 -13.94 -5.67 1.90
CA GLY A 52 -13.99 -5.97 3.34
C GLY A 52 -13.35 -4.88 4.21
N TYR A 53 -13.22 -5.15 5.51
CA TYR A 53 -12.74 -4.16 6.48
C TYR A 53 -11.30 -3.67 6.19
N ASN A 54 -10.45 -4.56 5.69
CA ASN A 54 -9.06 -4.27 5.35
C ASN A 54 -8.86 -3.93 3.86
N THR A 55 -9.92 -3.53 3.15
CA THR A 55 -9.86 -3.25 1.72
C THR A 55 -8.76 -2.24 1.34
N TRP A 56 -8.16 -2.46 0.18
CA TRP A 56 -7.17 -1.61 -0.44
C TRP A 56 -7.70 -0.19 -0.63
N ARG A 57 -6.88 0.80 -0.24
CA ARG A 57 -7.30 2.21 -0.14
C ARG A 57 -6.77 3.09 -1.25
N ASP A 58 -5.73 2.67 -1.97
CA ASP A 58 -5.19 3.46 -3.08
C ASP A 58 -6.09 3.25 -4.31
N THR A 59 -6.32 4.33 -5.06
CA THR A 59 -7.05 4.30 -6.32
C THR A 59 -6.42 3.38 -7.38
N LYS A 60 -5.12 3.10 -7.27
CA LYS A 60 -4.38 2.21 -8.15
C LYS A 60 -4.00 0.93 -7.40
N LYS A 61 -4.11 -0.20 -8.08
CA LYS A 61 -3.70 -1.49 -7.53
C LYS A 61 -2.17 -1.60 -7.39
N PRO A 62 -1.64 -2.41 -6.47
CA PRO A 62 -0.20 -2.61 -6.25
C PRO A 62 0.62 -2.84 -7.55
N THR A 63 0.15 -3.69 -8.45
CA THR A 63 0.80 -3.96 -9.75
C THR A 63 0.98 -2.72 -10.62
N ILE A 64 -0.03 -1.85 -10.68
CA ILE A 64 0.00 -0.59 -11.43
C ILE A 64 0.97 0.38 -10.76
N ILE A 65 0.92 0.49 -9.44
CA ILE A 65 1.84 1.31 -8.65
C ILE A 65 3.29 0.92 -8.92
N LEU A 66 3.60 -0.38 -8.82
CA LEU A 66 4.95 -0.89 -9.03
C LEU A 66 5.44 -0.61 -10.45
N THR A 67 4.57 -0.79 -11.45
CA THR A 67 4.89 -0.51 -12.85
C THR A 67 5.18 0.97 -13.09
N GLU A 68 4.37 1.87 -12.51
CA GLU A 68 4.59 3.32 -12.60
C GLU A 68 5.89 3.72 -11.94
N LEU A 69 6.19 3.19 -10.74
CA LEU A 69 7.43 3.47 -10.04
C LEU A 69 8.64 3.07 -10.88
N CYS A 70 8.66 1.84 -11.42
CA CYS A 70 9.74 1.38 -12.30
C CYS A 70 9.94 2.31 -13.49
N ARG A 71 8.85 2.76 -14.15
CA ARG A 71 8.92 3.71 -15.26
C ARG A 71 9.51 5.06 -14.84
N THR A 72 9.07 5.60 -13.71
CA THR A 72 9.56 6.91 -13.22
C THR A 72 11.02 6.87 -12.79
N THR A 73 11.52 5.70 -12.35
CA THR A 73 12.92 5.51 -11.96
C THR A 73 13.79 4.90 -13.06
N ASN A 74 13.28 4.81 -14.30
CA ASN A 74 13.97 4.23 -15.44
C ASN A 74 14.46 2.78 -15.23
N ILE A 75 13.74 2.01 -14.41
CA ILE A 75 13.94 0.57 -14.24
C ILE A 75 13.00 -0.17 -15.21
N ASN A 76 13.46 -1.29 -15.75
CA ASN A 76 12.62 -2.17 -16.56
C ASN A 76 11.31 -2.53 -15.84
N VAL A 77 10.23 -2.64 -16.61
CA VAL A 77 8.92 -2.99 -16.05
C VAL A 77 8.95 -4.34 -15.31
N PRO A 78 8.14 -4.51 -14.25
CA PRO A 78 8.16 -5.74 -13.46
C PRO A 78 7.78 -6.96 -14.29
N VAL A 79 8.56 -8.05 -14.15
CA VAL A 79 8.31 -9.33 -14.83
C VAL A 79 7.87 -10.36 -13.81
N TYR A 80 6.64 -10.86 -13.95
CA TYR A 80 6.07 -11.86 -13.04
C TYR A 80 6.33 -13.27 -13.57
N MET A 81 6.54 -14.23 -12.65
CA MET A 81 6.52 -15.65 -13.00
C MET A 81 5.10 -16.11 -13.37
N ALA A 82 5.01 -17.25 -14.06
CA ALA A 82 3.74 -17.78 -14.55
C ALA A 82 2.72 -18.08 -13.42
N ASP A 83 3.20 -18.40 -12.21
CA ASP A 83 2.37 -18.64 -11.03
C ASP A 83 2.08 -17.37 -10.21
N PHE A 84 2.60 -16.22 -10.66
CA PHE A 84 2.55 -14.91 -10.01
C PHE A 84 3.15 -14.84 -8.59
N ARG A 85 3.82 -15.89 -8.10
CA ARG A 85 4.36 -15.93 -6.73
C ARG A 85 5.66 -15.17 -6.57
N SER A 86 6.27 -14.75 -7.66
CA SER A 86 7.42 -13.86 -7.64
C SER A 86 7.40 -12.86 -8.78
N VAL A 87 8.07 -11.74 -8.54
CA VAL A 87 8.25 -10.65 -9.50
C VAL A 87 9.71 -10.21 -9.53
N THR A 88 10.24 -10.03 -10.73
CA THR A 88 11.57 -9.48 -10.97
C THR A 88 11.47 -8.00 -11.29
N VAL A 89 12.23 -7.18 -10.58
CA VAL A 89 12.36 -5.73 -10.80
C VAL A 89 13.85 -5.38 -10.81
N GLY A 90 14.35 -4.91 -11.95
CA GLY A 90 15.79 -4.72 -12.14
C GLY A 90 16.55 -6.05 -12.02
N ASP A 91 17.51 -6.11 -11.09
CA ASP A 91 18.30 -7.30 -10.75
C ASP A 91 17.77 -8.06 -9.52
N LYS A 92 16.62 -7.63 -8.95
CA LYS A 92 16.06 -8.22 -7.73
C LYS A 92 14.80 -9.02 -8.00
N ILE A 93 14.64 -10.09 -7.24
CA ILE A 93 13.43 -10.92 -7.20
C ILE A 93 12.74 -10.70 -5.85
N PHE A 94 11.43 -10.53 -5.90
CA PHE A 94 10.56 -10.39 -4.74
C PHE A 94 9.53 -11.50 -4.76
N GLU A 95 9.38 -12.19 -3.65
CA GLU A 95 8.42 -13.27 -3.48
C GLU A 95 7.15 -12.77 -2.79
N CYS A 96 6.03 -13.42 -3.11
CA CYS A 96 4.76 -13.22 -2.42
C CYS A 96 4.91 -13.61 -0.95
N ASP A 97 4.19 -12.90 -0.06
CA ASP A 97 4.16 -13.27 1.36
C ASP A 97 3.59 -14.70 1.50
N PRO A 98 4.30 -15.63 2.19
CA PRO A 98 3.82 -17.00 2.41
C PRO A 98 2.42 -17.07 3.01
N GLU A 99 2.07 -16.14 3.92
CA GLU A 99 0.72 -16.07 4.50
C GLU A 99 -0.34 -15.83 3.43
N CYS A 100 -0.03 -15.07 2.37
CA CYS A 100 -0.96 -14.84 1.25
C CYS A 100 -1.13 -16.08 0.38
N VAL A 101 -0.06 -16.86 0.20
CA VAL A 101 -0.09 -18.12 -0.56
C VAL A 101 -0.90 -19.17 0.20
N GLU A 102 -0.64 -19.32 1.50
CA GLU A 102 -1.39 -20.21 2.39
C GLU A 102 -2.86 -19.81 2.47
N PHE A 103 -3.15 -18.50 2.59
CA PHE A 103 -4.50 -17.96 2.59
C PHE A 103 -5.30 -18.33 1.33
N VAL A 104 -4.65 -18.63 0.21
CA VAL A 104 -5.33 -19.08 -1.01
C VAL A 104 -5.45 -20.60 -1.06
N MET A 105 -4.45 -21.32 -0.55
CA MET A 105 -4.38 -22.79 -0.60
C MET A 105 -5.25 -23.47 0.47
N ASP A 106 -5.58 -22.80 1.57
CA ASP A 106 -6.33 -23.43 2.65
C ASP A 106 -7.82 -23.62 2.30
N THR A 107 -8.17 -24.76 1.72
CA THR A 107 -9.55 -25.10 1.34
C THR A 107 -10.40 -25.64 2.50
N LYS A 108 -9.91 -25.65 3.74
CA LYS A 108 -10.56 -26.39 4.84
C LYS A 108 -11.78 -25.69 5.44
N SER A 109 -11.94 -24.39 5.24
CA SER A 109 -13.07 -23.62 5.76
C SER A 109 -14.04 -23.24 4.65
N SER A 110 -15.27 -23.75 4.70
CA SER A 110 -16.36 -23.37 3.81
C SER A 110 -16.66 -21.86 3.84
N VAL A 111 -16.37 -21.20 4.97
CA VAL A 111 -16.51 -19.75 5.15
C VAL A 111 -15.43 -19.01 4.36
N ASP A 112 -14.19 -19.49 4.36
CA ASP A 112 -13.09 -18.87 3.59
C ASP A 112 -13.31 -18.99 2.08
N ILE A 113 -13.93 -20.08 1.60
CA ILE A 113 -14.29 -20.22 0.18
C ILE A 113 -15.36 -19.20 -0.23
N LEU A 114 -16.34 -18.93 0.64
CA LEU A 114 -17.37 -17.91 0.43
C LEU A 114 -16.78 -16.50 0.49
N TYR A 115 -15.88 -16.22 1.45
CA TYR A 115 -15.13 -14.96 1.50
C TYR A 115 -14.26 -14.78 0.24
N ARG A 116 -13.58 -15.82 -0.23
CA ARG A 116 -12.81 -15.82 -1.49
C ARG A 116 -13.67 -15.44 -2.69
N LYS A 117 -14.86 -16.01 -2.83
CA LYS A 117 -15.78 -15.70 -3.94
C LYS A 117 -16.42 -14.32 -3.84
N ALA A 118 -16.67 -13.82 -2.64
CA ALA A 118 -17.40 -12.58 -2.42
C ALA A 118 -16.49 -11.33 -2.46
N TYR A 119 -15.23 -11.46 -2.01
CA TYR A 119 -14.35 -10.31 -1.79
C TYR A 119 -13.18 -10.22 -2.75
N HIS A 120 -12.80 -11.31 -3.44
CA HIS A 120 -11.57 -11.36 -4.23
C HIS A 120 -11.81 -11.50 -5.74
N GLU A 121 -10.93 -10.83 -6.50
CA GLU A 121 -10.64 -11.14 -7.90
C GLU A 121 -10.12 -12.59 -8.02
N SER A 122 -9.82 -13.09 -9.23
CA SER A 122 -9.30 -14.46 -9.37
C SER A 122 -8.12 -14.71 -8.42
N THR A 123 -7.97 -15.95 -7.96
CA THR A 123 -6.85 -16.37 -7.12
C THR A 123 -5.49 -15.85 -7.64
N GLU A 124 -5.28 -15.96 -8.95
CA GLU A 124 -4.07 -15.48 -9.63
C GLU A 124 -3.88 -13.97 -9.48
N GLU A 125 -4.95 -13.19 -9.68
CA GLU A 125 -4.90 -11.73 -9.53
C GLU A 125 -4.62 -11.34 -8.08
N TYR A 126 -5.23 -12.00 -7.10
CA TYR A 126 -4.95 -11.77 -5.68
C TYR A 126 -3.47 -12.01 -5.35
N ILE A 127 -2.91 -13.14 -5.80
CA ILE A 127 -1.48 -13.45 -5.61
C ILE A 127 -0.62 -12.41 -6.31
N ARG A 128 -0.94 -12.07 -7.56
CA ARG A 128 -0.20 -11.06 -8.33
C ARG A 128 -0.15 -9.69 -7.66
N GLN A 129 -1.27 -9.22 -7.10
CA GLN A 129 -1.30 -7.95 -6.37
C GLN A 129 -0.48 -8.00 -5.07
N ASN A 130 -0.54 -9.10 -4.32
CA ASN A 130 0.24 -9.27 -3.09
C ASN A 130 1.74 -9.44 -3.37
N THR A 131 2.13 -10.10 -4.47
CA THR A 131 3.52 -10.18 -4.93
C THR A 131 4.06 -8.80 -5.30
N ALA A 132 3.28 -7.99 -6.00
CA ALA A 132 3.64 -6.60 -6.29
C ALA A 132 3.79 -5.77 -5.00
N LEU A 133 2.89 -5.97 -4.04
CA LEU A 133 2.92 -5.30 -2.74
C LEU A 133 4.19 -5.64 -1.95
N ALA A 134 4.66 -6.89 -2.01
CA ALA A 134 5.93 -7.29 -1.39
C ALA A 134 7.12 -6.51 -1.97
N ALA A 135 7.16 -6.30 -3.29
CA ALA A 135 8.17 -5.45 -3.92
C ALA A 135 8.05 -3.98 -3.49
N LEU A 136 6.83 -3.45 -3.37
CA LEU A 136 6.59 -2.08 -2.91
C LEU A 136 7.05 -1.85 -1.46
N HIS A 137 6.78 -2.79 -0.55
CA HIS A 137 7.27 -2.75 0.84
C HIS A 137 8.79 -2.77 0.94
N ALA A 138 9.46 -3.37 -0.04
CA ALA A 138 10.91 -3.42 -0.11
C ALA A 138 11.52 -2.23 -0.85
N TRP A 139 10.73 -1.37 -1.50
CA TRP A 139 11.22 -0.34 -2.42
C TRP A 139 12.27 0.58 -1.77
N GLY A 140 11.92 1.24 -0.67
CA GLY A 140 12.83 2.17 0.01
C GLY A 140 14.08 1.52 0.63
N ARG A 141 14.05 0.22 0.93
CA ARG A 141 15.17 -0.50 1.57
C ARG A 141 16.10 -1.19 0.57
N LYS A 142 15.55 -1.76 -0.49
CA LYS A 142 16.26 -2.64 -1.44
C LYS A 142 16.34 -2.08 -2.85
N ILE A 143 15.43 -1.19 -3.26
CA ILE A 143 15.33 -0.70 -4.64
C ILE A 143 15.94 0.70 -4.80
N ASN A 144 15.92 1.54 -3.75
CA ASN A 144 16.68 2.80 -3.76
C ASN A 144 18.20 2.61 -3.89
N GLN A 145 18.73 1.40 -3.77
CA GLN A 145 20.14 1.07 -4.05
C GLN A 145 20.41 0.74 -5.53
N ILE A 146 19.34 0.59 -6.32
CA ILE A 146 19.38 0.21 -7.75
C ILE A 146 19.22 1.47 -8.63
N VAL A 147 18.54 2.50 -8.12
CA VAL A 147 18.38 3.83 -8.72
C VAL A 147 19.59 4.70 -8.41
#